data_AF-A0A915CMY0-F1
#
_entry.id   AF-A0A915CMY0-F1
#
_cell.length_a   1.000
_cell.length_b   1.000
_cell.length_c   1.000
_cell.angle_alpha   90.00
_cell.angle_beta   90.00
_cell.angle_gamma   90.00
#
_symmetry.space_group_name_H-M   'P 1'
#
loop_
_entity.id
_entity.type
_entity.pdbx_description
1 polymer ?
#
loop_
_entity_poly.entity_id
_entity_poly.type
_entity_poly.pdbx_seq_one_letter_code
_entity_poly.pdbx_strand_id
1 'polypeptide(L)'
;MNNFVKSACFILSIFFVVNTTEAELSLKNSKDTSITGHFIAEPTSNAVQPSIDHKKPPVYPLKKEQRKHSSSCLPAQLGMLFLYGSGILEISEESFNNYPRLEEIFIDSAKELRRVDSEAFRKLPNLRKIRISNCPNLEVWNGILLKENFKIQSVIARNNGLKQLPRLQMFPNQHFLTIEMLDFSFNNIQAITTGSSLNVNAKVLKLENNAIARVEPFAFVGCKFLKLWVLS
;
A
#
# COMPACT_ATOMS: atom_id res chain seq x y z
N MET A 1 -3.80 -29.41 6.31
CA MET A 1 -4.47 -28.35 5.52
C MET A 1 -4.38 -27.03 6.28
N ASN A 2 -3.25 -26.32 6.18
CA ASN A 2 -3.04 -25.03 6.86
C ASN A 2 -2.37 -24.09 5.85
N ASN A 3 -3.14 -23.17 5.26
CA ASN A 3 -2.63 -22.08 4.41
C ASN A 3 -3.47 -20.79 4.53
N PHE A 4 -4.22 -20.61 5.61
CA PHE A 4 -5.24 -19.55 5.73
C PHE A 4 -4.95 -18.42 6.73
N VAL A 5 -3.71 -18.24 7.19
CA VAL A 5 -3.38 -17.20 8.20
C VAL A 5 -2.25 -16.26 7.75
N LYS A 6 -2.34 -15.68 6.54
CA LYS A 6 -1.37 -14.66 6.09
C LYS A 6 -1.94 -13.30 5.65
N SER A 7 -3.25 -13.08 5.63
CA SER A 7 -3.80 -11.83 5.03
C SER A 7 -4.32 -10.75 5.98
N ALA A 8 -4.20 -10.85 7.31
CA ALA A 8 -4.92 -9.88 8.17
C ALA A 8 -4.16 -9.26 9.37
N CYS A 9 -2.84 -9.42 9.54
CA CYS A 9 -2.16 -8.85 10.73
C CYS A 9 -0.75 -8.27 10.54
N PHE A 10 -0.24 -8.14 9.31
CA PHE A 10 1.11 -7.61 9.05
C PHE A 10 1.10 -6.16 8.56
N ILE A 11 0.49 -5.26 9.34
CA ILE A 11 0.94 -3.85 9.37
C ILE A 11 1.33 -3.51 10.81
N LEU A 12 2.20 -4.35 11.38
CA LEU A 12 2.73 -4.19 12.73
C LEU A 12 4.27 -4.28 12.69
N SER A 13 4.88 -3.52 11.79
CA SER A 13 6.29 -3.09 11.89
C SER A 13 6.64 -2.20 10.70
N ILE A 14 7.12 -0.99 11.03
CA ILE A 14 7.59 0.10 10.15
C ILE A 14 6.47 1.01 9.63
N PHE A 15 6.00 1.89 10.51
CA PHE A 15 5.36 3.15 10.12
C PHE A 15 6.36 4.29 10.35
N PHE A 16 6.77 4.97 9.28
CA PHE A 16 7.23 6.35 9.39
C PHE A 16 6.02 7.23 9.04
N VAL A 17 5.30 7.68 10.07
CA VAL A 17 4.29 8.71 9.93
C VAL A 17 5.01 10.05 9.99
N VAL A 18 5.24 10.69 8.85
CA VAL A 18 5.67 12.08 8.83
C VAL A 18 4.42 12.95 8.94
N ASN A 19 4.09 13.41 10.15
CA ASN A 19 3.19 14.55 10.29
C ASN A 19 3.94 15.76 9.76
N THR A 20 3.38 16.43 8.74
CA THR A 20 4.00 17.60 8.11
C THR A 20 3.94 18.81 9.03
N THR A 21 4.96 18.96 9.86
CA THR A 21 5.69 20.19 10.17
C THR A 21 7.05 19.74 10.71
N GLU A 22 8.13 20.00 9.96
CA GLU A 22 9.54 19.66 10.27
C GLU A 22 9.97 18.19 10.05
N ALA A 23 10.68 17.94 8.95
CA ALA A 23 11.88 17.07 8.88
C ALA A 23 12.41 17.01 7.44
N GLU A 24 13.10 18.08 7.01
CA GLU A 24 14.34 17.87 6.27
C GLU A 24 15.40 17.37 7.27
N LEU A 25 16.39 16.60 6.80
CA LEU A 25 17.51 15.98 7.54
C LEU A 25 17.25 14.63 8.22
N SER A 26 17.44 13.54 7.49
CA SER A 26 18.58 12.62 7.73
C SER A 26 18.49 11.42 6.79
N LEU A 27 18.98 11.61 5.56
CA LEU A 27 19.21 10.55 4.58
C LEU A 27 20.69 10.59 4.21
N LYS A 28 21.56 10.40 5.19
CA LYS A 28 22.98 10.11 4.99
C LYS A 28 23.48 9.33 6.20
N ASN A 29 23.97 8.12 5.91
CA ASN A 29 24.65 7.18 6.80
C ASN A 29 23.75 6.17 7.53
N SER A 30 23.53 5.01 6.91
CA SER A 30 23.92 3.75 7.55
C SER A 30 24.00 2.65 6.49
N LYS A 31 25.23 2.20 6.22
CA LYS A 31 25.50 0.86 5.69
C LYS A 31 25.21 -0.15 6.81
N ASP A 32 24.90 -1.38 6.41
CA ASP A 32 24.92 -2.60 7.23
C ASP A 32 23.96 -2.69 8.44
N THR A 33 22.99 -3.61 8.39
CA THR A 33 23.07 -4.92 9.07
C THR A 33 21.68 -5.55 9.27
N SER A 34 21.61 -6.84 8.95
CA SER A 34 20.58 -7.79 9.36
C SER A 34 20.49 -7.84 10.89
N ILE A 35 19.31 -7.67 11.49
CA ILE A 35 19.05 -8.12 12.87
C ILE A 35 17.63 -8.66 12.99
N THR A 36 17.54 -9.97 13.18
CA THR A 36 16.39 -10.69 13.72
C THR A 36 16.36 -10.50 15.24
N GLY A 37 15.31 -9.87 15.77
CA GLY A 37 15.15 -9.66 17.21
C GLY A 37 14.25 -10.73 17.85
N HIS A 38 14.86 -11.73 18.49
CA HIS A 38 14.22 -12.53 19.55
C HIS A 38 14.18 -11.69 20.84
N PHE A 39 13.02 -11.54 21.46
CA PHE A 39 12.92 -10.95 22.80
C PHE A 39 13.00 -12.06 23.87
N ILE A 40 14.08 -12.05 24.65
CA ILE A 40 14.20 -12.77 25.92
C ILE A 40 13.99 -11.72 27.03
N ALA A 41 13.04 -11.97 27.92
CA ALA A 41 12.82 -11.13 29.10
C ALA A 41 13.72 -11.63 30.25
N GLU A 42 14.54 -10.76 30.82
CA GLU A 42 15.26 -11.01 32.07
C GLU A 42 14.42 -10.57 33.28
N PRO A 43 14.42 -11.32 34.40
CA PRO A 43 13.77 -10.91 35.64
C PRO A 43 14.71 -10.08 36.50
N THR A 44 14.19 -8.99 37.09
CA THR A 44 14.89 -8.14 38.06
C THR A 44 15.15 -8.88 39.37
N SER A 45 16.42 -8.88 39.78
CA SER A 45 16.94 -9.37 41.05
C SER A 45 16.50 -8.49 42.23
N ASN A 46 15.98 -9.10 43.30
CA ASN A 46 16.32 -8.74 44.67
C ASN A 46 16.15 -9.97 45.56
N ALA A 47 17.25 -10.38 46.20
CA ALA A 47 17.37 -11.59 46.99
C ALA A 47 16.98 -11.37 48.45
N VAL A 48 16.16 -12.27 49.01
CA VAL A 48 16.27 -12.82 50.39
C VAL A 48 15.60 -14.21 50.39
N GLN A 49 16.36 -15.28 50.67
CA GLN A 49 15.84 -16.59 51.10
C GLN A 49 15.69 -16.59 52.63
N PRO A 50 14.69 -17.31 53.20
CA PRO A 50 15.05 -18.63 53.72
C PRO A 50 13.96 -19.72 53.64
N SER A 51 14.45 -20.96 53.79
CA SER A 51 13.81 -22.20 54.26
C SER A 51 12.69 -22.85 53.43
N ILE A 52 13.01 -24.06 52.97
CA ILE A 52 12.18 -25.01 52.23
C ILE A 52 11.21 -25.70 53.20
N ASP A 53 9.90 -25.58 52.96
CA ASP A 53 8.91 -26.52 53.46
C ASP A 53 8.01 -26.95 52.28
N HIS A 54 7.90 -28.26 52.09
CA HIS A 54 7.24 -28.87 50.93
C HIS A 54 5.71 -28.77 51.06
N LYS A 55 5.12 -27.65 50.63
CA LYS A 55 3.68 -27.55 50.35
C LYS A 55 3.46 -26.99 48.94
N LYS A 56 2.67 -27.72 48.14
CA LYS A 56 2.21 -27.33 46.79
C LYS A 56 1.77 -25.86 46.81
N PRO A 57 2.22 -25.00 45.87
CA PRO A 57 1.81 -23.61 45.87
C PRO A 57 0.30 -23.51 45.59
N PRO A 58 -0.41 -22.57 46.21
CA PRO A 58 -1.81 -22.33 45.91
C PRO A 58 -1.95 -21.90 44.45
N VAL A 59 -2.86 -22.57 43.74
CA VAL A 59 -3.26 -22.17 42.39
C VAL A 59 -4.13 -20.93 42.52
N TYR A 60 -3.54 -19.75 42.32
CA TYR A 60 -4.31 -18.52 42.15
C TYR A 60 -4.90 -18.49 40.74
N PRO A 61 -6.20 -18.23 40.56
CA PRO A 61 -6.75 -18.03 39.23
C PRO A 61 -6.06 -16.81 38.62
N LEU A 62 -5.42 -17.02 37.46
CA LEU A 62 -4.93 -15.93 36.61
C LEU A 62 -6.12 -15.00 36.34
N LYS A 63 -6.12 -13.81 36.96
CA LYS A 63 -6.97 -12.72 36.48
C LYS A 63 -6.58 -12.53 35.02
N LYS A 64 -7.55 -12.70 34.12
CA LYS A 64 -7.39 -12.32 32.73
C LYS A 64 -6.97 -10.85 32.74
N GLU A 65 -5.68 -10.58 32.56
CA GLU A 65 -5.22 -9.26 32.18
C GLU A 65 -5.94 -8.96 30.88
N GLN A 66 -7.02 -8.20 30.98
CA GLN A 66 -7.54 -7.46 29.87
C GLN A 66 -6.37 -6.60 29.41
N ARG A 67 -5.64 -7.08 28.40
CA ARG A 67 -4.81 -6.22 27.57
C ARG A 67 -5.77 -5.14 27.10
N LYS A 68 -5.77 -4.01 27.83
CA LYS A 68 -6.08 -2.73 27.26
C LYS A 68 -5.04 -2.59 26.15
N HIS A 69 -5.34 -3.13 24.98
CA HIS A 69 -4.85 -2.59 23.75
C HIS A 69 -5.27 -1.14 23.85
N SER A 70 -4.31 -0.29 24.26
CA SER A 70 -4.38 1.13 24.02
C SER A 70 -4.61 1.22 22.52
N SER A 71 -5.87 1.30 22.14
CA SER A 71 -6.34 1.67 20.83
C SER A 71 -5.68 3.02 20.60
N SER A 72 -4.52 2.99 19.94
CA SER A 72 -3.79 4.18 19.53
C SER A 72 -4.81 4.97 18.73
N CYS A 73 -5.32 6.05 19.32
CA CYS A 73 -6.41 6.89 18.81
C CYS A 73 -5.89 7.78 17.65
N LEU A 74 -5.11 7.18 16.76
CA LEU A 74 -4.46 7.77 15.61
C LEU A 74 -4.91 7.22 14.23
N PRO A 75 -5.75 6.16 14.04
CA PRO A 75 -5.93 5.57 12.70
C PRO A 75 -6.91 6.37 11.85
N ALA A 76 -7.92 7.00 12.48
CA ALA A 76 -9.03 7.62 11.77
C ALA A 76 -8.74 9.01 11.18
N GLN A 77 -7.59 9.62 11.50
CA GLN A 77 -7.24 10.98 11.08
C GLN A 77 -6.11 11.04 10.03
N LEU A 78 -5.51 9.90 9.68
CA LEU A 78 -4.38 9.87 8.78
C LEU A 78 -4.79 10.29 7.37
N GLY A 79 -4.26 11.42 6.89
CA GLY A 79 -4.48 11.91 5.53
C GLY A 79 -3.42 11.43 4.53
N MET A 80 -2.19 11.16 4.99
CA MET A 80 -1.11 10.72 4.11
C MET A 80 -0.39 9.51 4.69
N LEU A 81 -0.15 8.50 3.87
CA LEU A 81 0.59 7.29 4.24
C LEU A 81 1.85 7.17 3.39
N PHE A 82 3.00 6.98 4.06
CA PHE A 82 4.28 6.71 3.42
C PHE A 82 4.82 5.35 3.87
N LEU A 83 5.12 4.48 2.91
CA LEU A 83 5.78 3.19 3.12
C LEU A 83 7.03 3.14 2.24
N TYR A 84 8.21 3.22 2.85
CA TYR A 84 9.48 3.15 2.15
C TYR A 84 10.22 1.87 2.52
N GLY A 85 10.70 1.11 1.54
CA GLY A 85 11.51 -0.09 1.78
C GLY A 85 10.76 -1.18 2.57
N SER A 86 9.44 -1.17 2.54
CA SER A 86 8.62 -2.08 3.34
C SER A 86 8.63 -3.50 2.78
N GLY A 87 8.51 -4.49 3.67
CA GLY A 87 8.39 -5.92 3.33
C GLY A 87 6.97 -6.35 2.98
N ILE A 88 6.10 -5.42 2.56
CA ILE A 88 4.72 -5.74 2.20
C ILE A 88 4.72 -6.62 0.95
N LEU A 89 3.90 -7.67 0.97
CA LEU A 89 3.79 -8.62 -0.15
C LEU A 89 2.64 -8.28 -1.09
N GLU A 90 1.56 -7.75 -0.53
CA GLU A 90 0.32 -7.44 -1.24
C GLU A 90 -0.38 -6.23 -0.63
N ILE A 91 -1.13 -5.51 -1.48
CA ILE A 91 -2.16 -4.57 -1.04
C ILE A 91 -3.50 -5.20 -1.40
N SER A 92 -4.19 -5.77 -0.41
CA SER A 92 -5.51 -6.38 -0.53
C SER A 92 -6.63 -5.38 -0.20
N GLU A 93 -7.89 -5.75 -0.49
CA GLU A 93 -9.10 -4.95 -0.17
C GLU A 93 -9.08 -4.38 1.27
N GLU A 94 -8.57 -5.15 2.23
CA GLU A 94 -8.64 -4.80 3.65
C GLU A 94 -7.51 -3.87 4.11
N SER A 95 -6.48 -3.65 3.28
CA SER A 95 -5.22 -2.99 3.66
C SER A 95 -5.41 -1.60 4.28
N PHE A 96 -6.44 -0.86 3.84
CA PHE A 96 -6.67 0.52 4.25
C PHE A 96 -7.99 0.75 5.01
N ASN A 97 -8.70 -0.32 5.41
CA ASN A 97 -10.01 -0.22 6.07
C ASN A 97 -10.00 0.65 7.34
N ASN A 98 -8.87 0.67 8.06
CA ASN A 98 -8.73 1.44 9.30
C ASN A 98 -8.38 2.93 9.08
N TYR A 99 -8.19 3.36 7.84
CA TYR A 99 -7.73 4.71 7.50
C TYR A 99 -8.69 5.43 6.52
N PRO A 100 -9.97 5.61 6.90
CA PRO A 100 -11.00 6.14 5.99
C PRO A 100 -10.78 7.58 5.53
N ARG A 101 -9.84 8.31 6.15
CA ARG A 101 -9.51 9.70 5.79
C ARG A 101 -8.29 9.84 4.88
N LEU A 102 -7.70 8.74 4.40
CA LEU A 102 -6.54 8.83 3.51
C LEU A 102 -6.87 9.64 2.25
N GLU A 103 -5.99 10.59 1.99
CA GLU A 103 -5.94 11.44 0.80
C GLU A 103 -4.80 11.04 -0.12
N GLU A 104 -3.65 10.64 0.43
CA GLU A 104 -2.46 10.32 -0.36
C GLU A 104 -1.77 9.05 0.16
N ILE A 105 -1.42 8.16 -0.77
CA ILE A 105 -0.70 6.92 -0.47
C ILE A 105 0.60 6.94 -1.29
N PHE A 106 1.73 6.80 -0.60
CA PHE A 106 3.07 6.74 -1.16
C PHE A 106 3.74 5.45 -0.72
N ILE A 107 4.05 4.60 -1.68
CA ILE A 107 4.77 3.35 -1.47
C ILE A 107 5.98 3.37 -2.40
N ASP A 108 7.16 3.24 -1.84
CA ASP A 108 8.39 3.28 -2.61
C ASP A 108 9.37 2.22 -2.13
N SER A 109 10.12 1.64 -3.07
CA SER A 109 11.21 0.69 -2.76
C SER A 109 10.75 -0.58 -2.02
N ALA A 110 9.47 -0.93 -2.08
CA ALA A 110 8.91 -2.15 -1.48
C ALA A 110 9.19 -3.35 -2.40
N LYS A 111 10.41 -3.91 -2.30
CA LYS A 111 10.90 -4.95 -3.21
C LYS A 111 10.08 -6.25 -3.15
N GLU A 112 9.41 -6.54 -2.04
CA GLU A 112 8.61 -7.75 -1.88
C GLU A 112 7.17 -7.60 -2.37
N LEU A 113 6.74 -6.37 -2.71
CA LEU A 113 5.38 -6.11 -3.17
C LEU A 113 5.16 -6.75 -4.53
N ARG A 114 4.19 -7.67 -4.63
CA ARG A 114 3.91 -8.43 -5.84
C ARG A 114 2.57 -8.10 -6.49
N ARG A 115 1.59 -7.71 -5.67
CA ARG A 115 0.20 -7.53 -6.10
C ARG A 115 -0.46 -6.34 -5.43
N VAL A 116 -1.31 -5.65 -6.19
CA VAL A 116 -2.19 -4.59 -5.69
C VAL A 116 -3.61 -4.85 -6.19
N ASP A 117 -4.57 -4.86 -5.27
CA ASP A 117 -5.99 -4.91 -5.59
C ASP A 117 -6.60 -3.51 -5.57
N SER A 118 -7.27 -3.13 -6.66
CA SER A 118 -7.96 -1.84 -6.74
C SER A 118 -9.09 -1.69 -5.72
N GLU A 119 -9.66 -2.79 -5.23
CA GLU A 119 -10.69 -2.76 -4.18
C GLU A 119 -10.14 -2.20 -2.85
N ALA A 120 -8.82 -2.24 -2.64
CA ALA A 120 -8.17 -1.61 -1.46
C ALA A 120 -8.45 -0.11 -1.37
N PHE A 121 -8.62 0.56 -2.51
CA PHE A 121 -8.83 2.01 -2.57
C PHE A 121 -10.32 2.38 -2.49
N ARG A 122 -11.22 1.42 -2.65
CA ARG A 122 -12.66 1.65 -2.82
C ARG A 122 -13.29 2.44 -1.66
N LYS A 123 -12.89 2.11 -0.42
CA LYS A 123 -13.43 2.73 0.81
C LYS A 123 -12.68 3.99 1.24
N LEU A 124 -11.92 4.62 0.34
CA LEU A 124 -11.14 5.84 0.59
C LEU A 124 -11.78 7.04 -0.15
N PRO A 125 -12.85 7.65 0.38
CA PRO A 125 -13.62 8.69 -0.31
C PRO A 125 -12.85 10.01 -0.51
N ASN A 126 -11.75 10.20 0.22
CA ASN A 126 -10.90 11.38 0.12
C ASN A 126 -9.62 11.14 -0.68
N LEU A 127 -9.41 9.95 -1.24
CA LEU A 127 -8.18 9.59 -1.93
C LEU A 127 -8.02 10.43 -3.21
N ARG A 128 -6.89 11.14 -3.27
CA ARG A 128 -6.49 12.05 -4.33
C ARG A 128 -5.25 11.57 -5.07
N LYS A 129 -4.30 10.97 -4.36
CA LYS A 129 -3.02 10.54 -4.95
C LYS A 129 -2.65 9.12 -4.54
N ILE A 130 -2.25 8.34 -5.53
CA ILE A 130 -1.62 7.04 -5.33
C ILE A 130 -0.27 7.09 -6.03
N ARG A 131 0.81 6.82 -5.29
CA ARG A 131 2.14 6.62 -5.86
C ARG A 131 2.69 5.29 -5.34
N ILE A 132 2.99 4.39 -6.27
CA ILE A 132 3.66 3.12 -5.99
C ILE A 132 4.86 3.02 -6.93
N SER A 133 6.07 3.20 -6.44
CA SER A 133 7.24 3.32 -7.32
C SER A 133 8.42 2.48 -6.83
N ASN A 134 9.32 2.14 -7.74
CA ASN A 134 10.53 1.37 -7.41
C ASN A 134 10.22 0.02 -6.72
N CYS A 135 9.10 -0.60 -7.09
CA CYS A 135 8.67 -1.92 -6.59
C CYS A 135 8.82 -2.95 -7.72
N PRO A 136 10.04 -3.45 -8.00
CA PRO A 136 10.35 -4.20 -9.22
C PRO A 136 9.59 -5.53 -9.35
N ASN A 137 9.17 -6.11 -8.22
CA ASN A 137 8.42 -7.37 -8.21
C ASN A 137 6.90 -7.17 -8.28
N LEU A 138 6.40 -5.94 -8.35
CA LEU A 138 4.97 -5.65 -8.49
C LEU A 138 4.56 -5.92 -9.93
N GLU A 139 4.04 -7.12 -10.19
CA GLU A 139 3.69 -7.59 -11.53
C GLU A 139 2.21 -7.47 -11.86
N VAL A 140 1.35 -7.46 -10.83
CA VAL A 140 -0.11 -7.55 -11.00
C VAL A 140 -0.80 -6.42 -10.25
N TRP A 141 -1.68 -5.71 -10.96
CA TRP A 141 -2.65 -4.81 -10.36
C TRP A 141 -4.05 -5.19 -10.86
N ASN A 142 -4.84 -5.85 -10.01
CA ASN A 142 -6.16 -6.36 -10.36
C ASN A 142 -7.29 -5.41 -9.93
N GLY A 143 -8.51 -5.75 -10.32
CA GLY A 143 -9.69 -4.94 -10.06
C GLY A 143 -9.84 -3.77 -11.05
N ILE A 144 -10.81 -2.90 -10.77
CA ILE A 144 -11.11 -1.73 -11.59
C ILE A 144 -10.76 -0.48 -10.80
N LEU A 145 -9.66 0.18 -11.18
CA LEU A 145 -9.26 1.43 -10.59
C LEU A 145 -10.18 2.56 -11.05
N LEU A 146 -10.33 3.59 -10.20
CA LEU A 146 -11.16 4.78 -10.39
C LEU A 146 -12.67 4.54 -10.22
N LYS A 147 -13.16 3.30 -10.21
CA LYS A 147 -14.60 2.96 -10.15
C LYS A 147 -15.40 3.80 -9.14
N GLU A 148 -14.86 3.98 -7.93
CA GLU A 148 -15.49 4.70 -6.82
C GLU A 148 -14.59 5.79 -6.21
N ASN A 149 -13.45 6.09 -6.85
CA ASN A 149 -12.48 7.08 -6.36
C ASN A 149 -12.62 8.42 -7.10
N PHE A 150 -13.74 9.10 -6.86
CA PHE A 150 -14.16 10.30 -7.60
C PHE A 150 -13.26 11.53 -7.41
N LYS A 151 -12.36 11.52 -6.43
CA LYS A 151 -11.45 12.64 -6.11
C LYS A 151 -10.01 12.44 -6.60
N ILE A 152 -9.72 11.33 -7.28
CA ILE A 152 -8.36 11.05 -7.75
C ILE A 152 -7.90 12.14 -8.73
N GLN A 153 -6.70 12.65 -8.45
CA GLN A 153 -5.99 13.66 -9.23
C GLN A 153 -4.75 13.06 -9.89
N SER A 154 -4.10 12.08 -9.25
CA SER A 154 -2.88 11.46 -9.77
C SER A 154 -2.77 9.99 -9.37
N VAL A 155 -2.40 9.15 -10.35
CA VAL A 155 -1.94 7.78 -10.11
C VAL A 155 -0.58 7.63 -10.78
N ILE A 156 0.46 7.32 -9.98
CA ILE A 156 1.84 7.15 -10.45
C ILE A 156 2.30 5.76 -10.02
N ALA A 157 2.48 4.87 -10.97
CA ALA A 157 2.94 3.50 -10.79
C ALA A 157 4.18 3.24 -11.65
N ARG A 158 5.28 3.97 -11.39
CA ARG A 158 6.49 3.99 -12.23
C ARG A 158 7.60 3.10 -11.69
N ASN A 159 8.41 2.53 -12.59
CA ASN A 159 9.57 1.70 -12.24
C ASN A 159 9.17 0.48 -11.39
N ASN A 160 8.15 -0.24 -11.86
CA ASN A 160 7.67 -1.49 -11.27
C ASN A 160 7.74 -2.62 -12.32
N GLY A 161 7.17 -3.78 -12.02
CA GLY A 161 7.18 -4.96 -12.88
C GLY A 161 5.87 -5.23 -13.63
N LEU A 162 4.95 -4.26 -13.74
CA LEU A 162 3.59 -4.51 -14.22
C LEU A 162 3.59 -5.09 -15.64
N LYS A 163 2.92 -6.23 -15.83
CA LYS A 163 2.85 -6.92 -17.13
C LYS A 163 1.65 -6.49 -17.98
N GLN A 164 0.64 -5.89 -17.33
CA GLN A 164 -0.59 -5.39 -17.95
C GLN A 164 -0.89 -4.00 -17.41
N LEU A 165 -1.53 -3.17 -18.23
CA LEU A 165 -2.06 -1.88 -17.78
C LEU A 165 -3.21 -2.16 -16.78
N PRO A 166 -3.22 -1.53 -15.58
CA PRO A 166 -4.34 -1.68 -14.67
C PRO A 166 -5.64 -1.20 -15.32
N ARG A 167 -6.75 -1.90 -15.09
CA ARG A 167 -8.02 -1.52 -15.70
C ARG A 167 -8.52 -0.22 -15.09
N LEU A 168 -8.73 0.79 -15.92
CA LEU A 168 -9.21 2.10 -15.54
C LEU A 168 -10.64 2.28 -16.01
N GLN A 169 -11.55 2.68 -15.12
CA GLN A 169 -12.92 2.99 -15.52
C GLN A 169 -13.49 4.15 -14.72
N MET A 170 -13.92 5.17 -15.45
CA MET A 170 -14.73 6.26 -14.89
C MET A 170 -16.18 6.10 -15.35
N PHE A 171 -17.12 6.47 -14.49
CA PHE A 171 -18.53 6.53 -14.84
C PHE A 171 -18.93 7.97 -15.20
N PRO A 172 -19.58 8.16 -16.37
CA PRO A 172 -20.20 9.43 -16.72
C PRO A 172 -21.09 9.95 -15.59
N ASN A 173 -21.10 11.25 -15.36
CA ASN A 173 -21.90 11.95 -14.34
C ASN A 173 -21.58 11.61 -12.87
N GLN A 174 -20.55 10.79 -12.61
CA GLN A 174 -20.03 10.57 -11.25
C GLN A 174 -18.62 11.15 -11.08
N HIS A 175 -17.85 11.19 -12.17
CA HIS A 175 -16.50 11.74 -12.20
C HIS A 175 -16.48 13.11 -12.88
N PHE A 176 -16.43 14.17 -12.08
CA PHE A 176 -16.43 15.56 -12.58
C PHE A 176 -15.02 16.14 -12.76
N LEU A 177 -14.01 15.52 -12.13
CA LEU A 177 -12.63 15.98 -12.19
C LEU A 177 -11.91 15.38 -13.39
N THR A 178 -11.09 16.21 -14.05
CA THR A 178 -10.10 15.72 -15.01
C THR A 178 -8.86 15.31 -14.24
N ILE A 179 -8.45 14.04 -14.35
CA ILE A 179 -7.24 13.54 -13.69
C ILE A 179 -6.03 14.26 -14.26
N GLU A 180 -5.09 14.69 -13.42
CA GLU A 180 -3.93 15.44 -13.90
C GLU A 180 -2.89 14.52 -14.54
N MET A 181 -2.63 13.37 -13.92
CA MET A 181 -1.59 12.46 -14.36
C MET A 181 -1.95 11.01 -14.05
N LEU A 182 -1.86 10.18 -15.10
CA LEU A 182 -1.78 8.73 -15.01
C LEU A 182 -0.41 8.34 -15.55
N ASP A 183 0.46 7.83 -14.70
CA ASP A 183 1.81 7.44 -15.09
C ASP A 183 2.06 5.97 -14.75
N PHE A 184 2.16 5.13 -15.79
CA PHE A 184 2.55 3.71 -15.70
C PHE A 184 3.83 3.45 -16.49
N SER A 185 4.69 4.47 -16.64
CA SER A 185 5.96 4.37 -17.34
C SER A 185 6.96 3.46 -16.62
N PHE A 186 7.98 2.95 -17.35
CA PHE A 186 9.02 2.08 -16.78
C PHE A 186 8.41 0.84 -16.11
N ASN A 187 7.59 0.11 -16.86
CA ASN A 187 7.03 -1.19 -16.48
C ASN A 187 7.28 -2.20 -17.59
N ASN A 188 6.70 -3.39 -17.49
CA ASN A 188 6.82 -4.46 -18.49
C ASN A 188 5.49 -4.70 -19.23
N ILE A 189 4.67 -3.66 -19.43
CA ILE A 189 3.35 -3.80 -20.06
C ILE A 189 3.55 -4.21 -21.52
N GLN A 190 3.01 -5.36 -21.92
CA GLN A 190 3.25 -5.93 -23.26
C GLN A 190 2.15 -5.59 -24.27
N ALA A 191 0.93 -5.38 -23.79
CA ALA A 191 -0.21 -5.07 -24.62
C ALA A 191 -1.17 -4.17 -23.85
N ILE A 192 -1.86 -3.29 -24.60
CA ILE A 192 -3.03 -2.58 -24.09
C ILE A 192 -4.26 -3.27 -24.67
N THR A 193 -4.97 -4.01 -23.83
CA THR A 193 -6.08 -4.86 -24.25
C THR A 193 -7.39 -4.09 -24.35
N THR A 194 -8.34 -4.69 -25.07
CA THR A 194 -9.71 -4.18 -25.23
C THR A 194 -10.32 -3.82 -23.88
N GLY A 195 -10.80 -2.57 -23.73
CA GLY A 195 -11.41 -2.09 -22.49
C GLY A 195 -10.46 -1.90 -21.30
N SER A 196 -9.14 -1.84 -21.53
CA SER A 196 -8.16 -1.47 -20.49
C SER A 196 -8.47 -0.11 -19.86
N SER A 197 -8.99 0.84 -20.64
CA SER A 197 -9.42 2.15 -20.16
C SER A 197 -10.77 2.52 -20.74
N LEU A 198 -11.73 2.83 -19.86
CA LEU A 198 -13.12 3.14 -20.21
C LEU A 198 -13.52 4.51 -19.64
N ASN A 199 -13.92 5.42 -20.54
CA ASN A 199 -14.39 6.78 -20.23
C ASN A 199 -13.41 7.63 -19.40
N VAL A 200 -12.12 7.32 -19.43
CA VAL A 200 -11.13 7.99 -18.60
C VAL A 200 -10.86 9.40 -19.11
N ASN A 201 -11.05 10.41 -18.26
CA ASN A 201 -10.72 11.80 -18.59
C ASN A 201 -9.47 12.25 -17.81
N ALA A 202 -8.35 12.42 -18.50
CA ALA A 202 -7.09 12.84 -17.89
C ALA A 202 -6.31 13.83 -18.77
N LYS A 203 -5.49 14.70 -18.16
CA LYS A 203 -4.58 15.57 -18.91
C LYS A 203 -3.45 14.74 -19.52
N VAL A 204 -2.84 13.83 -18.76
CA VAL A 204 -1.67 13.07 -19.24
C VAL A 204 -1.82 11.59 -18.90
N LEU A 205 -1.58 10.73 -19.90
CA LEU A 205 -1.33 9.31 -19.73
C LEU A 205 0.09 8.98 -20.23
N LYS A 206 0.95 8.47 -19.34
CA LYS A 206 2.32 8.02 -19.63
C LYS A 206 2.42 6.50 -19.55
N LEU A 207 2.88 5.91 -20.64
CA LEU A 207 3.12 4.49 -20.88
C LEU A 207 4.50 4.25 -21.52
N GLU A 208 5.32 5.31 -21.63
CA GLU A 208 6.71 5.27 -22.11
C GLU A 208 7.56 4.23 -21.34
N ASN A 209 8.58 3.68 -22.00
CA ASN A 209 9.48 2.68 -21.42
C ASN A 209 8.73 1.45 -20.87
N ASN A 210 7.82 0.91 -21.68
CA ASN A 210 7.21 -0.39 -21.52
C ASN A 210 7.59 -1.32 -22.68
N ALA A 211 7.06 -2.54 -22.69
CA ALA A 211 7.25 -3.53 -23.76
C ALA A 211 6.03 -3.62 -24.70
N ILE A 212 5.31 -2.51 -24.91
CA ILE A 212 4.01 -2.51 -25.60
C ILE A 212 4.22 -2.85 -27.08
N ALA A 213 3.88 -4.08 -27.46
CA ALA A 213 3.97 -4.56 -28.85
C ALA A 213 2.65 -4.38 -29.61
N ARG A 214 1.52 -4.26 -28.90
CA ARG A 214 0.19 -4.13 -29.51
C ARG A 214 -0.78 -3.33 -28.65
N VAL A 215 -1.64 -2.57 -29.33
CA VAL A 215 -2.82 -1.91 -28.75
C VAL A 215 -4.04 -2.51 -29.46
N GLU A 216 -4.92 -3.16 -28.70
CA GLU A 216 -6.12 -3.80 -29.25
C GLU A 216 -7.19 -2.76 -29.62
N PRO A 217 -8.12 -3.09 -30.55
CA PRO A 217 -9.29 -2.27 -30.80
C PRO A 217 -10.03 -1.95 -29.49
N PHE A 218 -10.58 -0.74 -29.37
CA PHE A 218 -11.36 -0.35 -28.20
C PHE A 218 -10.59 -0.39 -26.86
N ALA A 219 -9.26 -0.30 -26.88
CA ALA A 219 -8.43 -0.18 -25.67
C ALA A 219 -8.73 1.07 -24.82
N PHE A 220 -9.14 2.18 -25.47
CA PHE A 220 -9.36 3.49 -24.86
C PHE A 220 -10.77 4.05 -25.12
N VAL A 221 -11.81 3.22 -25.07
CA VAL A 221 -13.19 3.64 -25.37
C VAL A 221 -13.62 4.80 -24.48
N GLY A 222 -14.14 5.86 -25.10
CA GLY A 222 -14.64 7.05 -24.41
C GLY A 222 -13.58 7.86 -23.65
N CYS A 223 -12.29 7.50 -23.77
CA CYS A 223 -11.23 8.19 -23.05
C CYS A 223 -10.91 9.54 -23.71
N LYS A 224 -10.55 10.52 -22.88
CA LYS A 224 -10.11 11.85 -23.28
C LYS A 224 -8.76 12.12 -22.61
N PHE A 225 -7.71 12.15 -23.41
CA PHE A 225 -6.36 12.48 -22.98
C PHE A 225 -5.87 13.74 -23.68
N LEU A 226 -5.38 14.73 -22.95
CA LEU A 226 -4.71 15.88 -23.58
C LEU A 226 -3.34 15.50 -24.14
N LYS A 227 -2.61 14.60 -23.45
CA LYS A 227 -1.33 14.04 -23.88
C LYS A 227 -1.28 12.54 -23.60
N LEU A 228 -0.83 11.76 -24.58
CA LEU A 228 -0.65 10.32 -24.48
C LEU A 228 0.76 9.94 -24.94
N TRP A 229 1.54 9.32 -24.05
CA TRP A 229 2.95 8.98 -24.28
C TRP A 229 3.04 7.45 -24.24
N VAL A 230 3.34 6.78 -25.36
CA VAL A 230 3.29 5.29 -25.45
C VAL A 230 4.62 4.66 -25.88
N LEU A 231 5.48 5.43 -26.55
CA LEU A 231 6.79 4.97 -27.04
C LEU A 231 7.92 5.62 -26.22
N SER A 232 9.12 5.04 -26.30
CA SER A 232 10.35 5.55 -25.67
C SER A 232 10.66 6.97 -26.12
#